data_AF-A0A7Y3BAI3-F1
#
_entry.id   AF-A0A7Y3BAI3-F1
#
_cell.length_a   1.000
_cell.length_b   1.000
_cell.length_c   1.000
_cell.angle_alpha   90.00
_cell.angle_beta   90.00
_cell.angle_gamma   90.00
#
_symmetry.space_group_name_H-M   'P 1'
#
loop_
_entity.id
_entity.type
_entity.pdbx_description
1 polymer ?
#
loop_
_entity_poly.entity_id
_entity_poly.type
_entity_poly.pdbx_seq_one_letter_code
_entity_poly.pdbx_strand_id
1 'polypeptide(L)'
;IQDNVLWTEEGHRMSWRMMLRSKTGRSNFYVINKDSNEKKLVNLNEYLTQKQKHQVSTKPDVIWQFAQRLKNEYALKGEDVSVYVDNYISVNGRPYAKLIDPETDLAKVEWDAFKHSSWILPSNLE
;
A
#
# COMPACT_ATOMS: atom_id res chain seq x y z
N ILE A 1 16.27 8.63 1.42
CA ILE A 1 15.28 8.71 0.33
C ILE A 1 15.97 8.20 -0.93
N GLN A 2 15.56 7.06 -1.47
CA GLN A 2 16.25 6.42 -2.61
C GLN A 2 15.68 6.83 -3.98
N ASP A 3 14.51 7.46 -4.02
CA ASP A 3 13.81 7.81 -5.26
C ASP A 3 12.96 9.09 -5.09
N ASN A 4 12.22 9.50 -6.10
CA ASN A 4 11.41 10.70 -6.11
C ASN A 4 10.33 10.67 -5.01
N VAL A 5 10.29 11.74 -4.20
CA VAL A 5 9.35 11.92 -3.08
C VAL A 5 7.87 11.87 -3.53
N LEU A 6 7.57 12.21 -4.79
CA LEU A 6 6.21 12.11 -5.34
C LEU A 6 5.76 10.66 -5.56
N TRP A 7 6.72 9.74 -5.69
CA TRP A 7 6.48 8.31 -5.87
C TRP A 7 6.42 7.58 -4.53
N THR A 8 7.52 7.62 -3.78
CA THR A 8 7.70 6.86 -2.53
C THR A 8 6.86 7.42 -1.39
N GLU A 9 6.45 8.68 -1.44
CA GLU A 9 5.83 9.43 -0.34
C GLU A 9 6.71 9.57 0.92
N GLU A 10 7.92 9.02 0.91
CA GLU A 10 8.86 9.06 2.02
C GLU A 10 9.31 10.50 2.26
N GLY A 11 9.06 11.00 3.47
CA GLY A 11 9.35 12.39 3.81
C GLY A 11 8.48 13.42 3.08
N HIS A 12 7.47 13.01 2.29
CA HIS A 12 6.65 13.95 1.53
C HIS A 12 5.97 14.98 2.43
N ARG A 13 5.47 14.57 3.61
CA ARG A 13 4.83 15.46 4.60
C ARG A 13 5.76 16.53 5.19
N MET A 14 7.06 16.39 5.00
CA MET A 14 8.09 17.33 5.45
C MET A 14 8.82 18.01 4.28
N SER A 15 8.39 17.74 3.04
CA SER A 15 9.03 18.27 1.83
C SER A 15 8.39 19.59 1.39
N TRP A 16 9.17 20.49 0.81
CA TRP A 16 8.68 21.81 0.38
C TRP A 16 7.82 21.73 -0.91
N ARG A 17 7.75 20.56 -1.54
CA ARG A 17 7.04 20.31 -2.81
C ARG A 17 5.62 19.73 -2.62
N MET A 18 5.06 19.81 -1.40
CA MET A 18 3.82 19.10 -1.04
C MET A 18 2.60 19.39 -1.91
N MET A 19 2.50 20.57 -2.54
CA MET A 19 1.32 20.97 -3.29
C MET A 19 1.40 20.70 -4.81
N LEU A 20 2.53 20.21 -5.33
CA LEU A 20 2.75 20.05 -6.78
C LEU A 20 2.51 18.62 -7.27
N ARG A 21 1.51 17.90 -6.71
CA ARG A 21 1.19 16.55 -7.19
C ARG A 21 -0.29 16.21 -7.21
N SER A 22 -0.65 15.41 -8.21
CA SER A 22 -1.86 14.61 -8.27
C SER A 22 -1.46 13.14 -8.35
N LYS A 23 -2.09 12.29 -7.53
CA LYS A 23 -1.83 10.85 -7.51
C LYS A 23 -3.14 10.11 -7.53
N THR A 24 -3.28 9.20 -8.48
CA THR A 24 -4.46 8.34 -8.62
C THR A 24 -3.99 6.91 -8.59
N GLY A 25 -4.70 6.03 -7.90
CA GLY A 25 -4.30 4.64 -7.80
C GLY A 25 -5.46 3.68 -7.70
N ARG A 26 -5.16 2.41 -7.92
CA ARG A 26 -6.06 1.26 -7.77
C ARG A 26 -5.34 0.20 -6.96
N SER A 27 -6.04 -0.37 -5.98
CA SER A 27 -5.49 -1.42 -5.12
C SER A 27 -6.45 -2.56 -4.97
N ASN A 28 -5.94 -3.77 -5.14
CA ASN A 28 -6.61 -4.99 -4.77
C ASN A 28 -5.83 -5.63 -3.62
N PHE A 29 -6.52 -5.87 -2.50
CA PHE A 29 -5.95 -6.52 -1.33
C PHE A 29 -6.35 -7.98 -1.34
N TYR A 30 -5.36 -8.86 -1.22
CA TYR A 30 -5.54 -10.30 -1.15
C TYR A 30 -5.11 -10.78 0.22
N VAL A 31 -6.02 -11.45 0.92
CA VAL A 31 -5.75 -12.10 2.21
C VAL A 31 -5.59 -13.58 1.93
N ILE A 32 -4.50 -14.17 2.38
CA ILE A 32 -4.24 -15.62 2.29
C ILE A 32 -4.18 -16.15 3.71
N ASN A 33 -5.09 -17.05 4.06
CA ASN A 33 -5.05 -17.75 5.33
C ASN A 33 -3.94 -18.82 5.26
N LYS A 34 -3.05 -18.86 6.26
CA LYS A 34 -1.90 -19.77 6.25
C LYS A 34 -2.28 -21.23 6.52
N ASP A 35 -3.37 -21.47 7.22
CA ASP A 35 -3.84 -22.82 7.58
C ASP A 35 -4.62 -23.46 6.43
N SER A 36 -5.52 -22.70 5.79
CA SER A 36 -6.35 -23.21 4.69
C SER A 36 -5.75 -22.96 3.30
N ASN A 37 -4.74 -22.10 3.19
CA ASN A 37 -4.16 -21.61 1.95
C ASN A 37 -5.20 -20.96 0.99
N GLU A 38 -6.33 -20.51 1.54
CA GLU A 38 -7.40 -19.91 0.78
C GLU A 38 -7.10 -18.43 0.50
N LYS A 39 -7.08 -18.04 -0.77
CA LYS A 39 -6.87 -16.65 -1.21
C LYS A 39 -8.21 -15.93 -1.37
N LYS A 40 -8.44 -14.91 -0.56
CA LYS A 40 -9.65 -14.07 -0.57
C LYS A 40 -9.32 -12.66 -1.05
N LEU A 41 -10.16 -12.12 -1.94
CA LEU A 41 -10.12 -10.71 -2.32
C LEU A 41 -10.92 -9.89 -1.30
N VAL A 42 -10.30 -8.84 -0.75
CA VAL A 42 -10.94 -7.98 0.24
C VAL A 42 -11.79 -6.92 -0.45
N ASN A 43 -13.07 -6.84 -0.06
CA ASN A 43 -13.96 -5.78 -0.51
C ASN A 43 -13.71 -4.48 0.28
N LEU A 44 -12.93 -3.56 -0.29
CA LEU A 44 -12.64 -2.26 0.35
C LEU A 44 -13.89 -1.43 0.66
N ASN A 45 -15.03 -1.69 0.02
CA ASN A 45 -16.28 -0.97 0.28
C ASN A 45 -16.87 -1.25 1.66
N GLU A 46 -16.58 -2.40 2.24
CA GLU A 46 -17.05 -2.78 3.58
C GLU A 46 -16.23 -2.12 4.69
N TYR A 47 -14.98 -1.76 4.38
CA TYR A 47 -14.04 -1.24 5.37
C TYR A 47 -13.86 0.28 5.33
N LEU A 48 -13.94 0.89 4.15
CA LEU A 48 -13.41 2.22 3.92
C LEU A 48 -14.44 3.13 3.24
N THR A 49 -14.46 4.39 3.70
CA THR A 49 -15.12 5.48 2.98
C THR A 49 -14.42 5.78 1.66
N GLN A 50 -15.09 6.47 0.73
CA GLN A 50 -14.49 6.82 -0.57
C GLN A 50 -13.19 7.63 -0.43
N LYS A 51 -13.13 8.54 0.54
CA LYS A 51 -11.91 9.33 0.82
C LYS A 51 -10.76 8.43 1.29
N GLN A 52 -11.03 7.47 2.17
CA GLN A 52 -10.03 6.54 2.67
C GLN A 52 -9.55 5.58 1.57
N LYS A 53 -10.44 5.09 0.69
CA LYS A 53 -10.05 4.26 -0.46
C LYS A 53 -9.04 4.96 -1.36
N HIS A 54 -9.25 6.24 -1.63
CA HIS A 54 -8.31 7.02 -2.41
C HIS A 54 -6.94 7.11 -1.72
N GLN A 55 -6.90 7.31 -0.39
CA GLN A 55 -5.65 7.33 0.37
C GLN A 55 -4.95 5.97 0.40
N VAL A 56 -5.69 4.90 0.71
CA VAL A 56 -5.23 3.50 0.68
C VAL A 56 -4.80 3.09 -0.72
N SER A 57 -5.21 3.79 -1.78
CA SER A 57 -4.77 3.42 -3.14
C SER A 57 -3.57 4.17 -3.66
N THR A 58 -3.09 5.18 -2.94
CA THR A 58 -2.06 6.09 -3.45
C THR A 58 -0.86 6.23 -2.52
N LYS A 59 -1.02 5.94 -1.23
CA LYS A 59 0.02 6.17 -0.23
C LYS A 59 0.54 4.84 0.35
N PRO A 60 1.85 4.55 0.21
CA PRO A 60 2.46 3.33 0.78
C PRO A 60 2.22 3.16 2.28
N ASP A 61 2.35 4.23 3.07
CA ASP A 61 2.15 4.20 4.53
C ASP A 61 0.72 3.74 4.89
N VAL A 62 -0.28 4.29 4.20
CA VAL A 62 -1.69 3.95 4.43
C VAL A 62 -2.02 2.54 3.93
N ILE A 63 -1.39 2.09 2.83
CA ILE A 63 -1.52 0.70 2.34
C ILE A 63 -1.03 -0.28 3.41
N TRP A 64 0.17 -0.04 3.94
CA TRP A 64 0.75 -0.86 5.00
C TRP A 64 -0.14 -0.86 6.26
N GLN A 65 -0.63 0.31 6.69
CA GLN A 65 -1.55 0.42 7.83
C GLN A 65 -2.83 -0.40 7.63
N PHE A 66 -3.39 -0.40 6.41
CA PHE A 66 -4.58 -1.19 6.11
C PHE A 66 -4.28 -2.70 6.11
N ALA A 67 -3.11 -3.12 5.61
CA ALA A 67 -2.68 -4.51 5.71
C ALA A 67 -2.53 -4.99 7.16
N GLN A 68 -1.96 -4.16 8.04
CA GLN A 68 -1.86 -4.46 9.47
C GLN A 68 -3.23 -4.51 10.15
N ARG A 69 -4.17 -3.64 9.75
CA ARG A 69 -5.56 -3.70 10.23
C ARG A 69 -6.22 -5.04 9.88
N LEU A 70 -6.07 -5.51 8.64
CA LEU A 70 -6.60 -6.80 8.21
C LEU A 70 -6.00 -7.93 9.03
N LYS A 71 -4.66 -7.96 9.16
CA LYS A 71 -3.96 -8.95 10.00
C LYS A 71 -4.54 -9.04 11.41
N ASN A 72 -4.71 -7.89 12.07
CA ASN A 72 -5.24 -7.84 13.43
C ASN A 72 -6.70 -8.32 13.50
N GLU A 73 -7.53 -7.99 12.53
CA GLU A 73 -8.92 -8.44 12.49
C GLU A 73 -9.04 -9.96 12.33
N TYR A 74 -8.25 -10.56 11.44
CA TYR A 74 -8.23 -12.01 11.27
C TYR A 74 -7.61 -12.73 12.48
N ALA A 75 -6.57 -12.15 13.08
CA ALA A 75 -5.99 -12.68 14.33
C ALA A 75 -7.01 -12.72 15.47
N LEU A 76 -7.90 -11.71 15.59
CA LEU A 76 -8.99 -11.73 16.56
C LEU A 76 -10.03 -12.85 16.30
N LYS A 77 -10.15 -13.32 15.05
CA LYS A 77 -10.97 -14.47 14.67
C LYS A 77 -10.23 -15.80 14.85
N GLY A 78 -8.96 -15.77 15.26
CA GLY A 78 -8.11 -16.95 15.43
C GLY A 78 -7.43 -17.43 14.16
N GLU A 79 -7.41 -16.62 13.09
CA GLU A 79 -6.78 -16.95 11.81
C GLU A 79 -5.45 -16.22 11.64
N ASP A 80 -4.38 -16.93 11.28
CA ASP A 80 -3.12 -16.32 10.86
C ASP A 80 -3.14 -16.10 9.33
N VAL A 81 -2.97 -14.83 8.92
CA VAL A 81 -3.11 -14.42 7.52
C VAL A 81 -1.89 -13.66 7.02
N SER A 82 -1.62 -13.85 5.73
CA SER A 82 -0.68 -13.05 4.93
C SER A 82 -1.46 -12.10 4.03
N VAL A 83 -0.98 -10.88 3.86
CA VAL A 83 -1.67 -9.84 3.08
C VAL A 83 -0.77 -9.39 1.93
N TYR A 84 -1.26 -9.61 0.72
CA TYR A 84 -0.61 -9.19 -0.53
C TYR A 84 -1.43 -8.10 -1.19
N VAL A 85 -0.75 -7.17 -1.86
CA VAL A 85 -1.41 -6.01 -2.47
C VAL A 85 -0.94 -5.86 -3.90
N ASP A 86 -1.88 -5.87 -4.83
CA ASP A 86 -1.64 -5.46 -6.21
C ASP A 86 -2.05 -3.99 -6.35
N ASN A 87 -1.06 -3.10 -6.34
CA ASN A 87 -1.28 -1.65 -6.35
C ASN A 87 -0.62 -0.99 -7.56
N TYR A 88 -1.42 -0.24 -8.31
CA TYR A 88 -0.98 0.59 -9.42
C TYR A 88 -1.29 2.05 -9.16
N ILE A 89 -0.33 2.92 -9.45
CA ILE A 89 -0.48 4.37 -9.32
C ILE A 89 -0.11 5.09 -10.61
N SER A 90 -0.74 6.24 -10.81
CA SER A 90 -0.40 7.27 -11.79
C SER A 90 -0.07 8.55 -11.03
N VAL A 91 1.08 9.13 -11.33
CA VAL A 91 1.52 10.41 -10.78
C VAL A 91 1.43 11.45 -11.89
N ASN A 92 0.73 12.56 -11.63
CA ASN A 92 0.57 13.69 -12.56
C ASN A 92 0.12 13.29 -13.97
N GLY A 93 -0.76 12.29 -14.08
CA GLY A 93 -1.32 11.83 -15.36
C GLY A 93 -0.42 10.91 -16.19
N ARG A 94 0.75 10.50 -15.66
CA ARG A 94 1.62 9.49 -16.29
C ARG A 94 0.95 8.10 -16.32
N PRO A 95 1.44 7.16 -17.15
CA PRO A 95 0.92 5.79 -17.16
C PRO A 95 0.93 5.12 -15.79
N TYR A 96 0.00 4.20 -15.57
CA TYR A 96 -0.04 3.42 -14.33
C TYR A 96 1.18 2.50 -14.23
N ALA A 97 1.83 2.51 -13.07
CA ALA A 97 2.92 1.61 -12.75
C ALA A 97 2.74 1.03 -11.34
N LYS A 98 3.32 -0.15 -11.10
CA LYS A 98 3.22 -0.84 -9.81
C LYS A 98 4.00 -0.08 -8.75
N LEU A 99 3.36 0.23 -7.64
CA LEU A 99 4.00 0.91 -6.50
C LEU A 99 4.58 -0.06 -5.49
N ILE A 100 3.86 -1.16 -5.25
CA ILE A 100 4.18 -2.14 -4.21
C ILE A 100 4.49 -3.46 -4.88
N ASP A 101 5.51 -4.14 -4.36
CA ASP A 101 5.81 -5.49 -4.76
C ASP A 101 4.66 -6.46 -4.37
N PRO A 102 3.96 -7.07 -5.36
CA PRO A 102 2.84 -7.95 -5.09
C PRO A 102 3.24 -9.28 -4.44
N GLU A 103 4.54 -9.62 -4.44
CA GLU A 103 5.06 -10.85 -3.81
C GLU A 103 5.42 -10.65 -2.34
N THR A 104 5.41 -9.41 -1.86
CA THR A 104 5.73 -9.09 -0.47
C THR A 104 4.50 -9.23 0.43
N ASP A 105 4.64 -10.00 1.51
CA ASP A 105 3.63 -10.09 2.58
C ASP A 105 3.70 -8.87 3.50
N LEU A 106 2.83 -7.88 3.23
CA LEU A 106 2.77 -6.64 4.02
C LEU A 106 2.31 -6.86 5.46
N ALA A 107 1.68 -7.99 5.78
CA ALA A 107 1.28 -8.31 7.16
C ALA A 107 2.49 -8.65 8.05
N LYS A 108 3.57 -9.17 7.46
CA LYS A 108 4.79 -9.56 8.18
C LYS A 108 5.85 -8.46 8.20
N VAL A 109 5.82 -7.56 7.23
CA VAL A 109 6.84 -6.50 7.10
C VAL A 109 6.72 -5.46 8.21
N GLU A 110 7.85 -5.19 8.87
CA GLU A 110 8.01 -4.04 9.75
C GLU A 110 8.28 -2.78 8.92
N TRP A 111 7.52 -1.71 9.20
CA TRP A 111 7.66 -0.43 8.52
C TRP A 111 8.31 0.60 9.43
N ASP A 112 9.31 1.31 8.91
CA ASP A 112 9.99 2.42 9.57
C ASP A 112 9.72 3.70 8.78
N ALA A 113 9.10 4.71 9.41
CA ALA A 113 8.72 5.96 8.78
C ALA A 113 9.92 6.82 8.33
N PHE A 114 11.12 6.57 8.87
CA PHE A 114 12.33 7.35 8.57
C PHE A 114 13.31 6.62 7.64
N LYS A 115 13.03 5.37 7.27
CA LYS A 115 13.87 4.57 6.38
C LYS A 115 13.14 4.19 5.10
N HIS A 116 13.94 3.90 4.09
CA HIS A 116 13.40 3.45 2.82
C HIS A 116 12.81 2.05 2.96
N SER A 117 11.61 1.86 2.41
CA SER A 117 10.90 0.57 2.42
C SER A 117 11.18 -0.23 1.15
N SER A 118 11.81 -1.40 1.29
CA SER A 118 12.23 -2.24 0.15
C SER A 118 11.09 -2.79 -0.71
N TRP A 119 9.87 -2.81 -0.17
CA TRP A 119 8.66 -3.26 -0.87
C TRP A 119 8.02 -2.18 -1.73
N ILE A 120 8.52 -0.94 -1.67
CA ILE A 120 8.16 0.12 -2.60
C ILE A 120 9.02 -0.05 -3.85
N LEU A 121 8.39 -0.35 -4.97
CA LEU A 121 9.07 -0.53 -6.25
C LEU A 121 9.61 0.82 -6.76
N PRO A 122 10.72 0.82 -7.51
CA PRO A 122 11.30 2.04 -8.05
C PRO A 122 10.36 2.69 -9.08
N SER A 123 10.41 4.02 -9.13
CA SER A 123 9.64 4.83 -10.07
C SER A 123 10.28 4.86 -11.45
N ASN A 124 9.44 5.01 -12.48
CA ASN A 124 9.88 5.40 -13.81
C ASN A 124 9.77 6.93 -14.00
N LEU A 125 9.97 7.71 -12.94
CA LEU A 125 9.90 9.17 -12.98
C LEU A 125 11.27 9.76 -13.32
N GLU A 126 11.64 9.68 -14.61
CA GLU A 126 12.60 10.61 -15.21
C GLU A 126 11.94 11.97 -15.50
#